data_AF-A0A6N7LDN1-F1
#
_entry.id   AF-A0A6N7LDN1-F1
#
_cell.length_a   1.000
_cell.length_b   1.000
_cell.length_c   1.000
_cell.angle_alpha   90.00
_cell.angle_beta   90.00
_cell.angle_gamma   90.00
#
_symmetry.space_group_name_H-M   'P 1'
#
loop_
_entity.id
_entity.type
_entity.pdbx_description
1 polymer ?
#
loop_
_entity_poly.entity_id
_entity_poly.type
_entity_poly.pdbx_seq_one_letter_code
_entity_poly.pdbx_strand_id
1 'polypeptide(L)'
;MTSDVLVQLLATCASERLVDRRDRALLLTAFASGGRRRSEEAGLRVGDLVDEEPVRADPADKNSPSLPCLSIRLGARKRRPATTTNMCF
;
A
#
# COMPACT_ATOMS: atom_id res chain seq x y z
N MET A 1 2.69 -9.07 -13.30
CA MET A 1 1.50 -9.73 -13.87
C MET A 1 0.76 -10.42 -12.73
N THR A 2 -0.06 -9.63 -12.02
CA THR A 2 -0.99 -10.02 -10.93
C THR A 2 -2.02 -8.89 -10.66
N SER A 3 -1.99 -7.82 -11.44
CA SER A 3 -2.82 -6.61 -11.23
C SER A 3 -4.30 -6.90 -11.57
N ASP A 4 -4.53 -7.78 -12.53
CA ASP A 4 -5.84 -8.29 -12.93
C ASP A 4 -6.59 -8.96 -11.76
N VAL A 5 -5.90 -9.80 -10.98
CA VAL A 5 -6.48 -10.42 -9.78
C VAL A 5 -6.80 -9.38 -8.71
N LEU A 6 -5.92 -8.38 -8.51
CA LEU A 6 -6.21 -7.28 -7.60
C LEU A 6 -7.46 -6.52 -8.04
N VAL A 7 -7.60 -6.18 -9.32
CA VAL A 7 -8.78 -5.50 -9.87
C VAL A 7 -10.06 -6.31 -9.60
N GLN A 8 -10.02 -7.63 -9.79
CA GLN A 8 -11.15 -8.51 -9.48
C GLN A 8 -11.52 -8.49 -7.98
N LEU A 9 -10.53 -8.53 -7.09
CA LEU A 9 -10.77 -8.46 -5.64
C LEU A 9 -11.35 -7.10 -5.23
N LEU A 10 -10.80 -6.00 -5.74
CA LEU A 10 -11.29 -4.65 -5.46
C LEU A 10 -12.74 -4.44 -5.93
N ALA A 11 -13.14 -5.10 -7.03
CA ALA A 11 -14.52 -5.05 -7.53
C ALA A 11 -15.54 -5.64 -6.53
N THR A 12 -15.11 -6.52 -5.63
CA THR A 12 -15.96 -7.07 -4.55
C THR A 12 -16.15 -6.08 -3.39
N CYS A 13 -15.30 -5.04 -3.30
CA CYS A 13 -15.32 -3.99 -2.28
C CYS A 13 -15.82 -2.64 -2.84
N ALA A 14 -16.80 -2.69 -3.75
CA ALA A 14 -17.20 -1.53 -4.54
C ALA A 14 -18.28 -0.62 -3.90
N SER A 15 -18.82 -0.98 -2.73
CA SER A 15 -19.83 -0.14 -2.06
C SER A 15 -19.20 0.90 -1.11
N GLU A 16 -19.98 1.88 -0.69
CA GLU A 16 -19.54 2.92 0.25
C GLU A 16 -19.61 2.50 1.73
N ARG A 17 -19.79 1.20 2.00
CA ARG A 17 -19.76 0.67 3.37
C ARG A 17 -18.36 0.82 3.96
N LEU A 18 -18.28 1.06 5.27
CA LEU A 18 -17.00 1.17 5.97
C LEU A 18 -16.13 -0.09 5.83
N VAL A 19 -16.77 -1.27 5.78
CA VAL A 19 -16.08 -2.56 5.59
C VAL A 19 -15.40 -2.61 4.22
N ASP A 20 -16.11 -2.21 3.16
CA ASP A 20 -15.60 -2.22 1.80
C ASP A 20 -14.44 -1.22 1.64
N ARG A 21 -14.55 -0.01 2.23
CA ARG A 21 -13.43 0.95 2.24
C ARG A 21 -12.20 0.41 2.97
N ARG A 22 -12.39 -0.26 4.12
CA ARG A 22 -11.30 -0.90 4.86
C ARG A 22 -10.63 -1.99 4.02
N ASP A 23 -11.42 -2.88 3.43
CA ASP A 23 -10.92 -4.02 2.68
C ASP A 23 -10.20 -3.57 1.40
N ARG A 24 -10.72 -2.52 0.74
CA ARG A 24 -10.04 -1.86 -0.39
C ARG A 24 -8.68 -1.28 0.02
N ALA A 25 -8.62 -0.57 1.15
CA ALA A 25 -7.37 -0.02 1.67
C ALA A 25 -6.37 -1.11 2.02
N LEU A 26 -6.81 -2.21 2.66
CA LEU A 26 -5.96 -3.35 3.01
C LEU A 26 -5.40 -4.05 1.75
N LEU A 27 -6.24 -4.28 0.73
CA LEU A 27 -5.81 -4.92 -0.51
C LEU A 27 -4.76 -4.09 -1.25
N LEU A 28 -4.99 -2.78 -1.38
CA LEU A 28 -4.05 -1.85 -2.02
C LEU A 28 -2.73 -1.75 -1.25
N THR A 29 -2.81 -1.63 0.08
CA THR A 29 -1.64 -1.54 0.97
C THR A 29 -0.79 -2.80 0.90
N ALA A 30 -1.41 -3.99 0.99
CA ALA A 30 -0.71 -5.27 0.93
C ALA A 30 -0.08 -5.52 -0.45
N PHE A 31 -0.74 -5.07 -1.52
CA PHE A 31 -0.21 -5.18 -2.88
C PHE A 31 0.98 -4.23 -3.11
N ALA A 32 0.83 -2.95 -2.78
CA ALA A 32 1.85 -1.93 -2.98
C ALA A 32 3.09 -2.16 -2.10
N SER A 33 2.93 -2.76 -0.92
CA SER A 33 4.05 -3.14 -0.05
C SER A 33 4.80 -4.41 -0.48
N GLY A 34 4.43 -5.01 -1.61
CA GLY A 34 5.12 -6.17 -2.20
C GLY A 34 4.73 -7.52 -1.59
N GLY A 35 3.50 -7.68 -1.10
CA GLY A 35 2.99 -8.96 -0.63
C GLY A 35 3.53 -9.36 0.75
N ARG A 36 3.19 -8.56 1.77
CA ARG A 36 3.57 -8.85 3.16
C ARG A 36 2.77 -10.03 3.72
N ARG A 37 3.28 -10.63 4.81
CA ARG A 37 2.52 -11.69 5.50
C ARG A 37 1.26 -11.07 6.13
N ARG A 38 0.17 -11.83 6.19
CA ARG A 38 -1.09 -11.39 6.83
C ARG A 38 -0.91 -10.87 8.26
N SER A 39 0.00 -11.44 9.03
CA SER A 39 0.30 -10.98 10.39
C SER A 39 1.11 -9.67 10.46
N GLU A 40 1.68 -9.21 9.34
CA GLU A 40 2.30 -7.89 9.23
C GLU A 40 1.22 -6.83 9.02
N GLU A 41 0.35 -7.04 8.03
CA GLU A 41 -0.77 -6.15 7.72
C GLU A 41 -1.77 -6.04 8.87
N ALA A 42 -2.12 -7.17 9.52
CA ALA A 42 -3.08 -7.16 10.62
C ALA A 42 -2.58 -6.44 11.88
N GLY A 43 -1.26 -6.24 12.01
CA GLY A 43 -0.66 -5.51 13.13
C GLY A 43 -0.38 -4.05 12.83
N LEU A 44 -0.64 -3.59 11.60
CA LEU A 44 -0.30 -2.27 11.14
C LEU A 44 -1.14 -1.20 11.85
N ARG A 45 -0.49 -0.12 12.30
CA ARG A 45 -1.14 1.04 12.90
C ARG A 45 -1.03 2.23 11.96
N VAL A 46 -1.94 3.20 12.12
CA VAL A 46 -1.88 4.47 11.37
C VAL A 46 -0.55 5.19 11.62
N GLY A 47 -0.01 5.13 12.84
CA GLY A 47 1.29 5.73 13.17
C GLY A 47 2.50 5.03 12.53
N ASP A 48 2.32 3.89 11.88
CA ASP A 48 3.35 3.22 11.10
C ASP A 48 3.40 3.74 9.65
N LEU A 49 2.41 4.55 9.23
CA LEU A 49 2.38 5.23 7.95
C LEU A 49 3.08 6.59 8.07
N VAL A 50 3.93 6.89 7.08
CA VAL A 50 4.66 8.16 6.99
C VAL A 50 4.42 8.73 5.61
N ASP A 51 3.95 9.98 5.53
CA ASP A 51 3.86 10.71 4.27
C ASP A 51 5.26 10.98 3.72
N GLU A 52 5.46 10.65 2.45
CA GLU A 52 6.70 10.89 1.72
C GLU A 52 6.49 11.98 0.67
N GLU A 53 7.59 12.51 0.14
CA GLU A 53 7.51 13.49 -0.94
C GLU A 53 6.87 12.85 -2.20
N PRO A 54 5.87 13.50 -2.82
CA PRO A 54 5.23 12.98 -4.03
C PRO A 54 6.25 12.77 -5.16
N VAL A 55 6.19 11.61 -5.81
CA VAL A 55 7.09 11.24 -6.91
C VAL A 55 6.35 11.33 -8.24
N ARG A 56 7.03 11.76 -9.29
CA ARG A 56 6.45 11.81 -10.64
C ARG A 56 6.11 10.40 -11.14
N ALA A 57 4.93 10.26 -11.74
CA ALA A 57 4.47 8.99 -12.32
C ALA A 57 5.43 8.47 -13.41
N ASP A 58 5.97 9.38 -14.22
CA ASP A 58 7.06 9.09 -15.16
C ASP A 58 8.29 9.94 -14.76
N PRO A 59 9.38 9.32 -14.28
CA PRO A 59 10.61 10.03 -13.95
C PRO A 59 11.24 10.79 -15.13
N ALA A 60 10.98 10.34 -16.37
CA ALA A 60 11.54 10.93 -17.58
C ALA A 60 10.70 12.11 -18.12
N ASP A 61 9.40 12.13 -17.84
CA ASP A 61 8.51 13.22 -18.24
C ASP A 61 8.29 14.23 -17.10
N LYS A 62 8.79 15.45 -17.30
CA LYS A 62 8.67 16.55 -16.32
C LYS A 62 7.24 17.06 -16.14
N ASN A 63 6.35 16.79 -17.09
CA ASN A 63 4.94 17.20 -17.06
C ASN A 63 4.02 16.09 -16.55
N SER A 64 4.56 14.92 -16.20
CA SER A 64 3.76 13.83 -15.64
C SER A 64 3.19 14.21 -14.27
N PRO A 65 1.99 13.69 -13.92
CA PRO A 65 1.37 13.98 -12.63
C PRO A 65 2.22 13.43 -11.47
N SER A 66 2.25 14.18 -10.37
CA SER A 66 2.84 13.71 -9.11
C SER A 66 1.92 12.72 -8.42
N LEU A 67 2.46 11.58 -8.03
CA LEU A 67 1.79 10.53 -7.28
C LEU A 67 2.04 10.75 -5.79
N PRO A 68 1.01 10.74 -4.94
CA PRO A 68 1.20 10.70 -3.49
C PRO A 68 1.98 9.44 -3.11
N CYS A 69 3.02 9.63 -2.28
CA CYS A 69 3.85 8.55 -1.79
C CYS A 69 3.78 8.47 -0.27
N LEU A 70 3.80 7.24 0.24
CA LEU A 70 3.76 6.91 1.66
C LEU A 70 4.79 5.83 1.93
N SER A 71 5.39 5.82 3.11
CA SER A 71 6.20 4.71 3.59
C SER A 71 5.54 4.01 4.78
N ILE A 72 5.66 2.68 4.81
CA ILE A 72 5.22 1.88 5.95
C ILE A 72 6.43 1.42 6.75
N ARG A 73 6.43 1.70 8.05
CA ARG A 73 7.42 1.20 9.00
C ARG A 73 6.96 -0.12 9.59
N LEU A 74 7.57 -1.21 9.16
CA LEU A 74 7.26 -2.53 9.70
C LEU A 74 8.28 -2.92 10.76
N GLY A 75 7.79 -3.11 11.99
CA GLY A 75 8.61 -3.46 13.15
C GLY A 75 9.40 -4.76 12.96
N ALA A 76 10.60 -4.81 13.54
CA ALA A 76 11.44 -6.01 13.55
C ALA A 76 10.70 -7.17 14.23
N ARG A 77 10.73 -8.36 13.61
CA ARG A 77 10.19 -9.58 14.21
C ARG A 77 11.28 -10.62 14.34
N LYS A 78 10.98 -11.68 15.12
CA LYS A 78 11.89 -12.78 15.52
C LYS A 78 12.74 -13.42 14.41
N ARG A 79 12.51 -13.13 13.13
CA ARG A 79 13.30 -13.61 11.98
C ARG A 79 13.60 -12.56 10.90
N ARG A 80 13.23 -11.29 11.07
CA ARG A 80 13.46 -10.24 10.06
C ARG A 80 13.75 -8.87 10.71
N PRO A 81 14.75 -8.12 10.19
CA PRO A 81 14.99 -6.75 10.62
C PRO A 81 13.80 -5.86 10.28
N ALA A 82 13.71 -4.71 10.95
CA ALA A 82 12.73 -3.68 10.58
C ALA A 82 12.94 -3.29 9.11
N THR A 83 11.86 -3.04 8.39
CA THR A 83 11.92 -2.68 6.96
C THR A 83 10.94 -1.57 6.70
N THR A 84 11.40 -0.57 5.95
CA THR A 84 10.56 0.49 5.41
C THR A 84 10.25 0.17 3.95
N THR A 85 8.98 0.29 3.56
CA THR A 85 8.55 0.08 2.18
C THR A 85 7.82 1.32 1.68
N ASN A 86 8.28 1.89 0.57
CA ASN A 86 7.62 3.02 -0.08
C ASN A 86 6.54 2.52 -1.04
N MET A 87 5.41 3.21 -1.03
CA MET A 87 4.24 2.97 -1.86
C MET A 87 3.82 4.30 -2.48
N CYS A 88 3.76 4.37 -3.81
CA CYS A 88 3.23 5.53 -4.53
C CYS A 88 1.97 5.10 -5.26
N PHE A 89 0.92 5.91 -5.17
CA PHE A 89 -0.43 5.58 -5.65
C PHE A 89 -0.87 6.47 -6.81
#